data_AF-A0A7C2WGK1-F1
#
_entry.id   AF-A0A7C2WGK1-F1
#
_cell.length_a   1.000
_cell.length_b   1.000
_cell.length_c   1.000
_cell.angle_alpha   90.00
_cell.angle_beta   90.00
_cell.angle_gamma   90.00
#
_symmetry.space_group_name_H-M   'P 1'
#
loop_
_entity.id
_entity.type
_entity.pdbx_description
1 polymer ?
#
loop_
_entity_poly.entity_id
_entity_poly.type
_entity_poly.pdbx_seq_one_letter_code
_entity_poly.pdbx_strand_id
1 'polypeptide(L)'
;MKQPSRKQQIIEYLRNHLGEKIHNQQLRDLTGLNDVPRTIRQLRQDGWDIDVHGDGYVTLISSAKGVARGKRKAVSERLRYEIFNRDGFKCQACGRGISDGVKLVIDHRRPVDWGGTNDISNLETLCEECNRGKKAWLDSMPSQNMSEIMSKQTVEARIEALFDNFPNQDIPSEMIRLVSGGALDWQRALRRIRQRSGKNILSVQGRSAYRYLE
;
A
#
# COMPACT_ATOMS: atom_id res chain seq x y z
N MET A 1 39.21 9.80 -8.40
CA MET A 1 37.81 9.30 -8.50
C MET A 1 37.06 9.69 -7.23
N LYS A 2 35.86 10.29 -7.33
CA LYS A 2 35.05 10.60 -6.13
C LYS A 2 34.58 9.29 -5.50
N GLN A 3 34.71 9.16 -4.18
CA GLN A 3 34.14 8.01 -3.49
C GLN A 3 32.63 7.92 -3.68
N PRO A 4 32.07 6.72 -3.86
CA PRO A 4 30.63 6.54 -3.99
C PRO A 4 29.93 7.05 -2.74
N SER A 5 28.77 7.68 -2.92
CA SER A 5 27.94 8.12 -1.80
C SER A 5 27.53 6.92 -0.93
N ARG A 6 27.27 7.15 0.36
CA ARG A 6 26.79 6.09 1.27
C ARG A 6 25.52 5.37 0.75
N LYS A 7 24.65 6.10 0.05
CA LYS A 7 23.50 5.52 -0.68
C LYS A 7 23.92 4.53 -1.76
N GLN A 8 24.91 4.91 -2.58
CA GLN A 8 25.45 4.05 -3.63
C GLN A 8 26.13 2.82 -3.04
N GLN A 9 26.88 2.96 -1.95
CA GLN A 9 27.48 1.84 -1.23
C GLN A 9 26.44 0.80 -0.77
N ILE A 10 25.33 1.25 -0.16
CA ILE A 10 24.24 0.34 0.23
C ILE A 10 23.64 -0.37 -0.98
N ILE A 11 23.34 0.37 -2.05
CA ILE A 11 22.72 -0.23 -3.23
C ILE A 11 23.66 -1.22 -3.91
N GLU A 12 24.93 -0.89 -4.04
CA GLU A 12 25.94 -1.79 -4.63
C GLU A 12 26.05 -3.08 -3.81
N TYR A 13 26.10 -2.96 -2.49
CA TYR A 13 26.09 -4.11 -1.58
C TYR A 13 24.83 -4.97 -1.74
N LEU A 14 23.64 -4.34 -1.74
CA LEU A 14 22.37 -5.05 -1.90
C LEU A 14 22.21 -5.72 -3.28
N ARG A 15 22.78 -5.13 -4.34
CA ARG A 15 22.78 -5.73 -5.68
C ARG A 15 23.65 -6.97 -5.76
N ASN A 16 24.75 -7.00 -5.01
CA ASN A 16 25.62 -8.18 -4.89
C ASN A 16 24.99 -9.29 -4.04
N HIS A 17 23.94 -8.99 -3.27
CA HIS A 17 23.19 -9.93 -2.42
C HIS A 17 21.69 -9.89 -2.78
N LEU A 18 21.39 -9.91 -4.09
CA LEU A 18 20.03 -9.81 -4.59
C LEU A 18 19.15 -10.96 -4.06
N GLY A 19 18.00 -10.63 -3.48
CA GLY A 19 17.09 -11.60 -2.88
C GLY A 19 17.44 -12.06 -1.47
N GLU A 20 18.59 -11.66 -0.92
CA GLU A 20 19.01 -12.07 0.43
C GLU A 20 18.45 -11.14 1.53
N LYS A 21 18.28 -11.69 2.74
CA LYS A 21 17.92 -10.91 3.93
C LYS A 21 19.18 -10.31 4.56
N ILE A 22 19.30 -8.98 4.49
CA ILE A 22 20.42 -8.23 5.06
C ILE A 22 19.96 -7.43 6.27
N HIS A 23 20.64 -7.57 7.41
CA HIS A 23 20.31 -6.83 8.62
C HIS A 23 20.82 -5.39 8.55
N ASN A 24 20.06 -4.44 9.11
CA ASN A 24 20.44 -3.02 9.16
C ASN A 24 21.82 -2.78 9.82
N GLN A 25 22.26 -3.66 10.73
CA GLN A 25 23.58 -3.55 11.34
C GLN A 25 24.72 -3.76 10.33
N GLN A 26 24.60 -4.74 9.42
CA GLN A 26 25.61 -4.98 8.38
C GLN A 26 25.79 -3.74 7.49
N LEU A 27 24.67 -3.07 7.16
CA LEU A 27 24.70 -1.83 6.38
C LEU A 27 25.28 -0.64 7.16
N ARG A 28 25.10 -0.61 8.50
CA ARG A 28 25.76 0.38 9.37
C ARG A 28 27.26 0.18 9.36
N ASP A 29 27.70 -1.06 9.56
CA ASP A 29 29.12 -1.41 9.62
C ASP A 29 29.80 -1.11 8.28
N LEU A 30 29.11 -1.35 7.16
CA LEU A 30 29.59 -1.02 5.82
C LEU A 30 29.75 0.49 5.57
N THR A 31 28.80 1.31 6.01
CA THR A 31 28.69 2.73 5.56
C THR A 31 28.98 3.78 6.61
N GLY A 32 29.08 3.38 7.88
CA GLY A 32 29.17 4.28 9.04
C GLY A 32 27.94 5.16 9.24
N LEU A 33 26.78 4.78 8.71
CA LEU A 33 25.53 5.55 8.86
C LEU A 33 24.90 5.32 10.24
N ASN A 34 24.51 6.40 10.92
CA ASN A 34 23.74 6.30 12.17
C ASN A 34 22.29 5.85 11.91
N ASP A 35 21.69 6.27 10.80
CA ASP A 35 20.28 6.00 10.46
C ASP A 35 20.14 5.32 9.08
N VAL A 36 20.44 4.02 9.06
CA VAL A 36 20.22 3.14 7.90
C VAL A 36 18.73 3.07 7.52
N PRO A 37 17.76 2.91 8.45
CA PRO A 37 16.34 2.87 8.09
C PRO A 37 15.87 4.08 7.29
N ARG A 38 16.33 5.30 7.63
CA ARG A 38 16.04 6.51 6.85
C ARG A 38 16.64 6.46 5.45
N THR A 39 17.86 5.94 5.31
CA THR A 39 18.53 5.83 4.01
C THR A 39 17.82 4.80 3.12
N ILE A 40 17.45 3.64 3.67
CA ILE A 40 16.62 2.64 2.98
C ILE A 40 15.30 3.23 2.52
N ARG A 41 14.62 4.01 3.37
CA ARG A 41 13.38 4.72 2.98
C ARG A 41 13.60 5.64 1.79
N GLN A 42 14.72 6.37 1.76
CA GLN A 42 15.05 7.24 0.62
C GLN A 42 15.36 6.44 -0.64
N LEU A 43 16.08 5.32 -0.54
CA LEU A 43 16.36 4.46 -1.69
C LEU A 43 15.07 3.89 -2.30
N ARG A 44 14.10 3.50 -1.46
CA ARG A 44 12.76 3.10 -1.91
C ARG A 44 12.03 4.26 -2.62
N GLN A 45 12.12 5.48 -2.09
CA GLN A 45 11.58 6.68 -2.75
C GLN A 45 12.29 6.98 -4.08
N ASP A 46 13.60 6.69 -4.17
CA ASP A 46 14.39 6.87 -5.38
C ASP A 46 14.04 5.82 -6.45
N GLY A 47 13.23 4.79 -6.13
CA GLY A 47 12.71 3.79 -7.08
C GLY A 47 13.28 2.39 -6.91
N TRP A 48 14.09 2.13 -5.88
CA TRP A 48 14.62 0.79 -5.62
C TRP A 48 13.58 -0.10 -4.93
N ASP A 49 13.42 -1.32 -5.44
CA ASP A 49 12.48 -2.29 -4.90
C ASP A 49 13.11 -3.05 -3.72
N ILE A 50 13.07 -2.41 -2.56
CA ILE A 50 13.61 -2.94 -1.31
C ILE A 50 12.44 -3.28 -0.39
N ASP A 51 12.32 -4.55 -0.01
CA ASP A 51 11.44 -5.01 1.04
C ASP A 51 12.07 -4.74 2.41
N VAL A 52 11.24 -4.33 3.37
CA VAL A 52 11.68 -3.99 4.73
C VAL A 52 10.92 -4.86 5.71
N HIS A 53 11.66 -5.76 6.33
CA HIS A 53 11.17 -6.69 7.33
C HIS A 53 11.08 -5.94 8.68
N GLY A 54 9.98 -6.09 9.41
CA GLY A 54 9.73 -5.37 10.67
C GLY A 54 10.71 -5.67 11.81
N ASP A 55 11.60 -6.65 11.61
CA ASP A 55 12.68 -7.12 12.48
C ASP A 55 14.02 -6.41 12.22
N GLY A 56 14.08 -5.45 11.30
CA GLY A 56 15.30 -4.71 10.98
C GLY A 56 16.11 -5.32 9.83
N TYR A 57 15.56 -6.29 9.11
CA TYR A 57 16.15 -6.80 7.88
C TYR A 57 15.58 -6.08 6.64
N VAL A 58 16.34 -6.11 5.55
CA VAL A 58 15.91 -5.62 4.24
C VAL A 58 16.30 -6.61 3.15
N THR A 59 15.56 -6.64 2.05
CA THR A 59 15.86 -7.47 0.88
C THR A 59 15.67 -6.66 -0.39
N LEU A 60 16.64 -6.66 -1.29
CA LEU A 60 16.45 -6.09 -2.63
C LEU A 60 15.76 -7.14 -3.49
N ILE A 61 14.58 -6.81 -4.00
CA ILE A 61 13.74 -7.71 -4.80
C ILE A 61 14.11 -7.65 -6.28
N SER A 62 14.51 -6.48 -6.77
CA SER A 62 14.93 -6.27 -8.15
C SER A 62 16.19 -5.42 -8.25
N SER A 63 17.11 -5.85 -9.11
CA SER A 63 18.33 -5.11 -9.43
C SER A 63 18.07 -3.92 -10.38
N ALA A 64 16.89 -3.86 -10.99
CA ALA A 64 16.45 -2.75 -11.83
C ALA A 64 15.85 -1.64 -10.97
N LYS A 65 16.30 -0.41 -11.22
CA LYS A 65 15.74 0.77 -10.56
C LYS A 65 14.43 1.15 -11.25
N GLY A 66 13.33 1.11 -10.51
CA GLY A 66 12.03 1.58 -10.99
C GLY A 66 11.92 3.10 -11.02
N VAL A 67 10.72 3.59 -11.32
CA VAL A 67 10.42 5.03 -11.29
C VAL A 67 10.50 5.55 -9.86
N ALA A 68 11.20 6.67 -9.66
CA ALA A 68 11.27 7.32 -8.36
C ALA A 68 9.86 7.74 -7.90
N ARG A 69 9.48 7.33 -6.69
CA ARG A 69 8.15 7.59 -6.12
C ARG A 69 8.01 9.00 -5.54
N GLY A 70 9.04 9.85 -5.68
CA GLY A 70 9.07 11.21 -5.15
C GLY A 70 9.07 11.26 -3.61
N LYS A 71 9.39 12.43 -3.03
CA LYS A 71 9.12 12.64 -1.59
C LYS A 71 7.60 12.67 -1.40
N ARG A 72 7.08 11.84 -0.50
CA ARG A 72 5.68 11.91 -0.09
C ARG A 72 5.35 13.35 0.34
N LYS A 73 4.36 13.96 -0.29
CA LYS A 73 3.84 15.27 0.14
C LYS A 73 3.14 15.06 1.48
N ALA A 74 3.56 15.79 2.50
CA ALA A 74 2.84 15.81 3.77
C ALA A 74 1.42 16.36 3.56
N VAL A 75 0.45 15.84 4.31
CA VAL A 75 -0.87 16.47 4.43
C VAL A 75 -0.67 17.77 5.21
N SER A 76 -1.06 18.90 4.63
CA SER A 76 -0.91 20.20 5.29
C SER A 76 -1.81 20.29 6.53
N GLU A 77 -1.45 21.14 7.50
CA GLU A 77 -2.26 21.35 8.70
C GLU A 77 -3.67 21.87 8.38
N ARG A 78 -3.77 22.77 7.40
CA ARG A 78 -5.06 23.23 6.85
C ARG A 78 -5.91 22.05 6.37
N LEU A 79 -5.34 21.20 5.51
CA LEU A 79 -6.07 20.05 4.96
C LEU A 79 -6.42 19.05 6.06
N ARG A 80 -5.53 18.83 7.03
CA ARG A 80 -5.79 17.98 8.19
C ARG A 80 -7.02 18.46 8.97
N TYR A 81 -7.09 19.76 9.27
CA TYR A 81 -8.26 20.33 9.95
C TYR A 81 -9.53 20.21 9.10
N GLU A 82 -9.44 20.45 7.80
CA GLU A 82 -10.57 20.34 6.87
C GLU A 82 -11.17 18.92 6.84
N ILE A 83 -10.33 17.88 6.81
CA ILE A 83 -10.78 16.49 6.86
C ILE A 83 -11.39 16.15 8.22
N PHE A 84 -10.77 16.56 9.33
CA PHE A 84 -11.36 16.35 10.66
C PHE A 84 -12.72 17.02 10.79
N ASN A 85 -12.87 18.24 10.29
CA ASN A 85 -14.14 18.96 10.31
C ASN A 85 -15.21 18.27 9.45
N ARG A 86 -14.86 17.85 8.23
CA ARG A 86 -15.76 17.08 7.34
C ARG A 86 -16.26 15.80 8.01
N ASP A 87 -15.37 15.12 8.73
CA ASP A 87 -15.62 13.85 9.38
C ASP A 87 -16.22 14.00 10.80
N GLY A 88 -16.58 15.23 11.19
CA GLY A 88 -17.22 15.52 12.48
C GLY A 88 -16.33 15.23 13.69
N PHE A 89 -15.00 15.30 13.52
CA PHE A 89 -14.00 14.94 14.51
C PHE A 89 -14.23 13.53 15.10
N LYS A 90 -14.64 12.59 14.24
CA LYS A 90 -14.90 11.20 14.60
C LYS A 90 -14.20 10.24 13.65
N CYS A 91 -13.76 9.11 14.19
CA CYS A 91 -13.26 7.99 13.42
C CYS A 91 -14.34 7.49 12.47
N GLN A 92 -14.05 7.48 11.16
CA GLN A 92 -14.98 7.05 10.13
C GLN A 92 -15.20 5.52 10.11
N ALA A 93 -14.39 4.77 10.85
CA ALA A 93 -14.55 3.32 10.99
C ALA A 93 -15.37 2.90 12.24
N CYS A 94 -15.13 3.52 13.40
CA CYS A 94 -15.79 3.10 14.65
C CYS A 94 -16.65 4.19 15.33
N GLY A 95 -16.72 5.40 14.77
CA GLY A 95 -17.54 6.49 15.30
C GLY A 95 -16.99 7.21 16.53
N ARG A 96 -15.95 6.68 17.19
CA ARG A 96 -15.30 7.29 18.37
C ARG A 96 -14.60 8.61 18.02
N GLY A 97 -14.67 9.59 18.92
CA GLY A 97 -14.00 10.88 18.85
C GLY A 97 -13.14 11.18 20.09
N ILE A 98 -12.66 12.41 20.22
CA ILE A 98 -11.76 12.82 21.31
C ILE A 98 -12.40 12.59 22.70
N SER A 99 -13.73 12.77 22.81
CA SER A 99 -14.49 12.52 24.04
C SER A 99 -14.45 11.06 24.50
N ASP A 100 -14.20 10.11 23.59
CA ASP A 100 -14.05 8.69 23.89
C ASP A 100 -12.60 8.30 24.24
N GLY A 101 -11.71 9.29 24.41
CA GLY A 101 -10.31 9.09 24.76
C GLY A 101 -9.41 8.59 23.62
N VAL A 102 -9.91 8.57 22.37
CA VAL A 102 -9.12 8.13 21.22
C VAL A 102 -8.34 9.28 20.58
N LYS A 103 -7.14 8.96 20.07
CA LYS A 103 -6.35 9.89 19.25
C LYS A 103 -6.70 9.74 17.78
N LEU A 104 -7.05 10.85 17.14
CA LEU A 104 -7.43 10.90 15.73
C LEU A 104 -6.23 11.19 14.82
N VAL A 105 -6.19 10.50 13.69
CA VAL A 105 -5.19 10.62 12.62
C VAL A 105 -5.89 10.73 11.27
N ILE A 106 -5.15 11.27 10.29
CA ILE A 106 -5.57 11.27 8.90
C ILE A 106 -4.94 10.05 8.24
N ASP A 107 -5.76 9.29 7.53
CA ASP A 107 -5.35 8.14 6.75
C ASP A 107 -5.83 8.26 5.30
N HIS A 108 -5.21 7.48 4.41
CA HIS A 108 -5.57 7.41 2.99
C HIS A 108 -6.47 6.21 2.72
N ARG A 109 -7.66 6.43 2.13
CA ARG A 109 -8.58 5.36 1.70
C ARG A 109 -7.88 4.39 0.75
N ARG A 110 -7.27 4.90 -0.31
CA ARG A 110 -6.29 4.21 -1.16
C ARG A 110 -4.89 4.48 -0.62
N PRO A 111 -4.12 3.46 -0.22
CA PRO A 111 -2.75 3.65 0.24
C PRO A 111 -1.89 4.42 -0.77
N VAL A 112 -0.99 5.27 -0.27
CA VAL A 112 -0.04 6.01 -1.11
C VAL A 112 0.80 5.05 -1.96
N ASP A 113 1.21 3.91 -1.40
CA ASP A 113 2.00 2.91 -2.11
C ASP A 113 1.24 2.21 -3.24
N TRP A 114 -0.09 2.34 -3.26
CA TRP A 114 -0.94 1.87 -4.36
C TRP A 114 -1.35 3.02 -5.29
N GLY A 115 -0.79 4.22 -5.13
CA GLY A 115 -1.05 5.42 -5.92
C GLY A 115 -2.09 6.40 -5.33
N GLY A 116 -2.39 6.30 -4.04
CA GLY A 116 -3.26 7.25 -3.33
C GLY A 116 -2.68 8.66 -3.27
N THR A 117 -3.55 9.67 -3.43
CA THR A 117 -3.21 11.11 -3.40
C THR A 117 -3.66 11.75 -2.08
N ASN A 118 -3.22 12.99 -1.83
CA ASN A 118 -3.74 13.81 -0.72
C ASN A 118 -5.04 14.55 -1.09
N ASP A 119 -5.75 14.11 -2.13
CA ASP A 119 -7.04 14.71 -2.46
C ASP A 119 -8.04 14.42 -1.35
N ILE A 120 -8.94 15.37 -1.07
CA ILE A 120 -9.91 15.28 0.02
C ILE A 120 -10.71 13.97 -0.05
N SER A 121 -11.09 13.53 -1.25
CA SER A 121 -11.84 12.30 -1.48
C SER A 121 -11.08 11.03 -1.06
N ASN A 122 -9.75 11.07 -1.05
CA ASN A 122 -8.90 9.95 -0.66
C ASN A 122 -8.47 10.01 0.81
N LEU A 123 -8.76 11.09 1.54
CA LEU A 123 -8.41 11.22 2.96
C LEU A 123 -9.60 10.89 3.84
N GLU A 124 -9.35 10.26 4.99
CA GLU A 124 -10.33 9.96 6.02
C GLU A 124 -9.75 10.10 7.43
N THR A 125 -10.62 10.39 8.38
CA THR A 125 -10.30 10.44 9.80
C THR A 125 -10.44 9.06 10.43
N LEU A 126 -9.38 8.54 11.03
CA LEU A 126 -9.41 7.30 11.81
C LEU A 126 -8.86 7.55 13.21
N CYS A 127 -9.27 6.74 14.19
CA CYS A 127 -8.50 6.64 15.43
C CYS A 127 -7.24 5.79 15.21
N GLU A 128 -6.21 5.97 16.04
CA GLU A 128 -4.94 5.24 15.91
C GLU A 128 -5.12 3.71 15.92
N GLU A 129 -6.09 3.19 16.67
CA GLU A 129 -6.44 1.77 16.69
C GLU A 129 -6.99 1.28 15.34
N CYS A 130 -8.01 1.96 14.79
CA CYS A 130 -8.58 1.60 13.49
C CYS A 130 -7.56 1.78 12.36
N ASN A 131 -6.75 2.84 12.42
CA ASN A 131 -5.68 3.07 11.45
C ASN A 131 -4.64 1.92 11.46
N ARG A 132 -4.21 1.49 12.65
CA ARG A 132 -3.31 0.34 12.80
C ARG A 132 -3.97 -0.96 12.34
N GLY A 133 -5.24 -1.16 12.67
CA GLY A 133 -6.02 -2.33 12.24
C GLY A 133 -6.16 -2.41 10.73
N LYS A 134 -6.49 -1.30 10.07
CA LYS A 134 -6.54 -1.22 8.60
C LYS A 134 -5.19 -1.57 7.97
N LYS A 135 -4.10 -1.04 8.51
CA LYS A 135 -2.76 -1.36 8.03
C LYS A 135 -2.44 -2.85 8.18
N ALA A 136 -2.65 -3.42 9.36
CA ALA A 136 -2.40 -4.84 9.61
C ALA A 136 -3.24 -5.75 8.70
N TRP A 137 -4.49 -5.37 8.44
CA TRP A 137 -5.35 -6.08 7.49
C TRP A 137 -4.80 -6.00 6.06
N LEU A 138 -4.41 -4.82 5.58
CA LEU A 138 -3.79 -4.66 4.26
C LEU A 138 -2.49 -5.45 4.12
N ASP A 139 -1.65 -5.46 5.16
CA ASP A 139 -0.39 -6.21 5.18
C ASP A 139 -0.62 -7.73 5.18
N SER A 140 -1.81 -8.21 5.59
CA SER A 140 -2.19 -9.63 5.55
C SER A 140 -2.80 -10.08 4.21
N MET A 141 -3.07 -9.13 3.30
CA MET A 141 -3.69 -9.40 2.00
C MET A 141 -2.64 -9.50 0.88
N PRO A 142 -2.91 -10.27 -0.19
CA PRO A 142 -2.09 -10.21 -1.38
C PRO A 142 -2.12 -8.80 -1.97
N SER A 143 -0.95 -8.15 -2.06
CA SER A 143 -0.82 -6.73 -2.42
C SER A 143 0.29 -6.44 -3.43
N GLN A 144 0.84 -7.46 -4.08
CA GLN A 144 1.79 -7.31 -5.18
C GLN A 144 1.12 -6.56 -6.34
N ASN A 145 1.90 -5.75 -7.07
CA ASN A 145 1.44 -5.02 -8.26
C ASN A 145 0.23 -4.09 -8.07
N MET A 146 -0.17 -3.76 -6.84
CA MET A 146 -1.36 -2.95 -6.57
C MET A 146 -1.28 -1.53 -7.16
N SER A 147 -0.09 -0.94 -7.26
CA SER A 147 0.06 0.34 -7.97
C SER A 147 -0.32 0.22 -9.45
N GLU A 148 0.01 -0.90 -10.09
CA GLU A 148 -0.35 -1.15 -11.49
C GLU A 148 -1.83 -1.47 -11.63
N ILE A 149 -2.37 -2.35 -10.78
CA ILE A 149 -3.81 -2.66 -10.73
C ILE A 149 -4.61 -1.37 -10.57
N MET A 150 -4.24 -0.51 -9.62
CA MET A 150 -4.96 0.73 -9.36
C MET A 150 -4.78 1.82 -10.43
N SER A 151 -3.85 1.64 -11.37
CA SER A 151 -3.65 2.56 -12.50
C SER A 151 -4.60 2.31 -13.67
N LYS A 152 -5.32 1.17 -13.70
CA LYS A 152 -6.28 0.89 -14.77
C LYS A 152 -7.45 1.89 -14.71
N GLN A 153 -7.89 2.34 -15.88
CA GLN A 153 -8.84 3.46 -16.00
C GLN A 153 -10.23 3.13 -15.47
N THR A 154 -10.74 1.93 -15.76
CA THR A 154 -12.12 1.53 -15.41
C THR A 154 -12.15 0.66 -14.16
N VAL A 155 -13.28 0.69 -13.44
CA VAL A 155 -13.52 -0.19 -12.28
C VAL A 155 -13.38 -1.66 -12.70
N GLU A 156 -13.96 -2.03 -13.84
CA GLU A 156 -13.89 -3.38 -14.39
C GLU A 156 -12.45 -3.82 -14.64
N ALA A 157 -11.63 -2.96 -15.26
CA ALA A 157 -10.24 -3.30 -15.54
C ALA A 157 -9.41 -3.45 -14.26
N ARG A 158 -9.71 -2.66 -13.21
CA ARG A 158 -9.04 -2.81 -11.90
C ARG A 158 -9.44 -4.11 -11.21
N ILE A 159 -10.74 -4.46 -11.22
CA ILE A 159 -11.23 -5.70 -10.62
C ILE A 159 -10.70 -6.92 -11.39
N GLU A 160 -10.72 -6.88 -12.72
CA GLU A 160 -10.19 -7.98 -13.55
C GLU A 160 -8.69 -8.16 -13.30
N ALA A 161 -7.90 -7.08 -13.34
CA ALA A 161 -6.47 -7.13 -13.03
C ALA A 161 -6.17 -7.62 -11.61
N LEU A 162 -7.03 -7.31 -10.63
CA LEU A 162 -6.91 -7.84 -9.27
C LEU A 162 -6.99 -9.37 -9.25
N PHE A 163 -7.99 -9.94 -9.93
CA PHE A 163 -8.12 -11.40 -10.00
C PHE A 163 -7.02 -12.05 -10.83
N ASP A 164 -6.55 -11.40 -11.89
CA ASP A 164 -5.46 -11.90 -12.74
C ASP A 164 -4.11 -11.95 -12.01
N ASN A 165 -3.87 -11.03 -11.06
CA ASN A 165 -2.65 -11.04 -10.25
C ASN A 165 -2.72 -12.07 -9.10
N PHE A 166 -3.91 -12.49 -8.71
CA PHE A 166 -4.14 -13.37 -7.55
C PHE A 166 -5.09 -14.54 -7.87
N PRO A 167 -4.77 -15.38 -8.87
CA PRO A 167 -5.59 -16.54 -9.19
C PRO A 167 -5.59 -17.53 -8.02
N ASN A 168 -6.70 -18.26 -7.86
CA ASN A 168 -6.93 -19.25 -6.81
C ASN A 168 -6.86 -18.73 -5.36
N GLN A 169 -6.76 -17.41 -5.15
CA GLN A 169 -6.77 -16.78 -3.83
C GLN A 169 -8.13 -16.21 -3.46
N ASP A 170 -8.45 -16.24 -2.16
CA ASP A 170 -9.65 -15.59 -1.62
C ASP A 170 -9.41 -14.09 -1.49
N ILE A 171 -10.10 -13.31 -2.32
CA ILE A 171 -10.06 -11.86 -2.32
C ILE A 171 -11.28 -11.34 -1.54
N PRO A 172 -11.11 -10.69 -0.38
CA PRO A 172 -12.22 -10.15 0.38
C PRO A 172 -13.00 -9.09 -0.40
N SER A 173 -14.31 -8.99 -0.15
CA SER A 173 -15.17 -7.94 -0.74
C SER A 173 -14.63 -6.54 -0.50
N GLU A 174 -14.00 -6.32 0.65
CA GLU A 174 -13.42 -5.03 1.05
C GLU A 174 -12.23 -4.66 0.18
N MET A 175 -11.44 -5.64 -0.26
CA MET A 175 -10.35 -5.43 -1.22
C MET A 175 -10.92 -5.07 -2.60
N ILE A 176 -12.00 -5.74 -3.02
CA ILE A 176 -12.70 -5.43 -4.27
C ILE A 176 -13.29 -4.01 -4.23
N ARG A 177 -13.91 -3.62 -3.11
CA ARG A 177 -14.43 -2.25 -2.90
C ARG A 177 -13.34 -1.21 -2.95
N LEU A 178 -12.18 -1.51 -2.35
CA LEU A 178 -11.03 -0.62 -2.36
C LEU A 178 -10.52 -0.40 -3.79
N VAL A 179 -10.32 -1.47 -4.58
CA VAL A 179 -9.90 -1.31 -5.99
C VAL A 179 -10.98 -0.67 -6.85
N SER A 180 -12.24 -0.76 -6.45
CA SER A 180 -13.35 -0.09 -7.12
C SER A 180 -13.42 1.41 -6.83
N GLY A 181 -12.56 1.94 -5.95
CA GLY A 181 -12.61 3.34 -5.53
C GLY A 181 -13.83 3.69 -4.69
N GLY A 182 -14.38 2.70 -3.96
CA GLY A 182 -15.58 2.87 -3.14
C GLY A 182 -16.90 2.78 -3.91
N ALA A 183 -16.88 2.48 -5.21
CA ALA A 183 -18.10 2.27 -6.00
C ALA A 183 -18.97 1.17 -5.37
N LEU A 184 -20.21 1.51 -5.00
CA LEU A 184 -21.14 0.57 -4.38
C LEU A 184 -21.58 -0.54 -5.33
N ASP A 185 -21.48 -0.31 -6.64
CA ASP A 185 -21.95 -1.21 -7.69
C ASP A 185 -20.86 -2.13 -8.26
N TRP A 186 -19.73 -2.31 -7.56
CA TRP A 186 -18.66 -3.22 -7.98
C TRP A 186 -19.16 -4.64 -8.28
N GLN A 187 -20.26 -5.08 -7.65
CA GLN A 187 -20.91 -6.36 -7.93
C GLN A 187 -21.46 -6.43 -9.38
N ARG A 188 -21.95 -5.29 -9.92
CA ARG A 188 -22.37 -5.19 -11.32
C ARG A 188 -21.17 -5.24 -12.25
N ALA A 189 -20.08 -4.55 -11.91
CA ALA A 189 -18.82 -4.63 -12.64
C ALA A 189 -18.31 -6.08 -12.70
N LEU A 190 -18.34 -6.81 -11.57
CA LEU A 190 -17.96 -8.21 -11.50
C LEU A 190 -18.84 -9.10 -12.39
N ARG A 191 -20.16 -8.86 -12.44
CA ARG A 191 -21.06 -9.57 -13.35
C ARG A 191 -20.69 -9.31 -14.82
N ARG A 192 -20.38 -8.06 -15.18
CA ARG A 192 -19.95 -7.69 -16.54
C ARG A 192 -18.63 -8.38 -16.91
N ILE A 193 -17.66 -8.44 -15.98
CA ILE A 193 -16.39 -9.15 -16.19
C ILE A 193 -16.64 -10.63 -16.50
N ARG A 194 -17.43 -11.33 -15.67
CA ARG A 194 -17.77 -12.75 -15.90
C ARG A 194 -18.40 -12.97 -17.28
N GLN A 195 -19.35 -12.11 -17.67
CA GLN A 195 -20.04 -12.20 -18.96
C GLN A 195 -19.11 -11.92 -20.15
N ARG A 196 -18.21 -10.94 -20.04
CA ARG A 196 -17.31 -10.54 -21.12
C ARG A 196 -16.10 -11.47 -21.28
N SER A 197 -15.49 -11.86 -20.17
CA SER A 197 -14.20 -12.58 -20.15
C SER A 197 -14.34 -14.10 -19.98
N GLY A 198 -15.50 -14.58 -19.52
CA GLY A 198 -15.68 -15.99 -19.16
C GLY A 198 -14.98 -16.42 -17.86
N LYS A 199 -14.33 -15.51 -17.13
CA LYS A 199 -13.60 -15.84 -15.90
C LYS A 199 -14.50 -16.47 -14.84
N ASN A 200 -14.08 -17.63 -14.32
CA ASN A 200 -14.78 -18.36 -13.28
C ASN A 200 -14.50 -17.77 -11.89
N ILE A 201 -14.99 -16.55 -11.66
CA ILE A 201 -14.89 -15.89 -10.36
C ILE A 201 -16.08 -16.35 -9.51
N LEU A 202 -15.85 -17.04 -8.41
CA LEU A 202 -16.91 -17.56 -7.53
C LEU A 202 -16.96 -16.78 -6.22
N SER A 203 -18.16 -16.62 -5.65
CA SER A 203 -18.27 -16.13 -4.27
C SER A 203 -17.98 -17.25 -3.30
N VAL A 204 -17.17 -16.98 -2.29
CA VAL A 204 -16.85 -17.90 -1.20
C VAL A 204 -17.23 -17.27 0.14
N GLN A 205 -17.22 -18.05 1.22
CA GLN A 205 -17.41 -17.57 2.60
C GLN A 205 -18.69 -16.70 2.79
N GLY A 206 -19.79 -17.04 2.11
CA GLY A 206 -21.03 -16.26 2.23
C GLY A 206 -20.97 -14.87 1.57
N ARG A 207 -20.18 -14.72 0.49
CA ARG A 207 -19.97 -13.46 -0.29
C ARG A 207 -19.11 -12.40 0.41
N SER A 208 -18.46 -12.73 1.51
CA SER A 208 -17.41 -11.89 2.10
C SER A 208 -16.09 -11.95 1.33
N ALA A 209 -15.93 -12.94 0.45
CA ALA A 209 -14.76 -13.08 -0.41
C ALA A 209 -15.12 -13.73 -1.76
N TYR A 210 -14.22 -13.58 -2.73
CA TYR A 210 -14.36 -14.09 -4.09
C TYR A 210 -13.04 -14.70 -4.56
N ARG A 211 -13.12 -15.78 -5.33
CA ARG A 211 -11.96 -16.50 -5.85
C ARG A 211 -12.09 -16.67 -7.35
N TYR A 212 -11.06 -16.32 -8.11
CA TYR A 212 -10.95 -16.67 -9.51
C TYR A 212 -10.29 -18.05 -9.64
N LEU A 213 -11.03 -19.01 -10.21
CA LEU A 213 -10.49 -20.30 -10.59
C LEU A 213 -10.04 -20.21 -12.05
N GLU A 214 -8.72 -20.27 -12.26
CA GLU A 214 -8.09 -20.24 -13.58
C GLU A 214 -8.35 -21.52 -14.37
#